data_AF-A0A7Y4R0P8-F1
#
_entry.id   AF-A0A7Y4R0P8-F1
#
_cell.length_a   1.000
_cell.length_b   1.000
_cell.length_c   1.000
_cell.angle_alpha   90.00
_cell.angle_beta   90.00
_cell.angle_gamma   90.00
#
_symmetry.space_group_name_H-M   'P 1'
#
loop_
_entity.id
_entity.type
_entity.pdbx_description
1 polymer ?
#
loop_
_entity_poly.entity_id
_entity_poly.type
_entity_poly.pdbx_seq_one_letter_code
_entity_poly.pdbx_strand_id
1 'polypeptide(L)'
;MTTENLDEGKLSLKDREGTVDKNIHSVLTNETTEDQVKTIIKNWLLVKGLDAAIWTGISYGKKTNSLRPTVDYVINHLKGLDYEKRKVAEEYITKAPKQIDTMYRRRIEMEFGWSSVE
;
A
#
# COMPACT_ATOMS: atom_id res chain seq x y z
N MET A 1 -15.70 3.30 -9.93
CA MET A 1 -16.01 2.68 -11.24
C MET A 1 -16.22 1.21 -10.98
N THR A 2 -17.33 0.65 -11.42
CA THR A 2 -17.58 -0.79 -11.42
C THR A 2 -17.44 -1.25 -12.87
N THR A 3 -16.64 -2.27 -13.12
CA THR A 3 -16.47 -2.86 -14.46
C THR A 3 -16.38 -4.37 -14.32
N GLU A 4 -16.93 -5.07 -15.30
CA GLU A 4 -16.78 -6.53 -15.45
C GLU A 4 -15.57 -6.89 -16.33
N ASN A 5 -14.91 -5.88 -16.91
CA ASN A 5 -13.77 -6.05 -17.79
C ASN A 5 -12.46 -5.85 -17.00
N LEU A 6 -11.64 -6.91 -16.94
CA LEU A 6 -10.36 -6.89 -16.25
C LEU A 6 -9.41 -5.82 -16.78
N ASP A 7 -9.39 -5.59 -18.09
CA ASP A 7 -8.47 -4.64 -18.72
C ASP A 7 -8.88 -3.19 -18.43
N GLU A 8 -10.19 -2.90 -18.39
CA GLU A 8 -10.69 -1.61 -17.89
C GLU A 8 -10.34 -1.41 -16.42
N GLY A 9 -10.46 -2.45 -15.60
CA GLY A 9 -10.07 -2.43 -14.19
C GLY A 9 -8.59 -2.10 -14.01
N LYS A 10 -7.72 -2.74 -14.80
CA LYS A 10 -6.28 -2.46 -14.83
C LYS A 10 -5.97 -1.01 -15.24
N LEU A 11 -6.65 -0.51 -16.27
CA LEU A 11 -6.47 0.87 -16.74
C LEU A 11 -6.89 1.88 -15.67
N SER A 12 -8.07 1.67 -15.05
CA SER A 12 -8.56 2.52 -13.96
C SER A 12 -7.59 2.52 -12.77
N LEU A 13 -7.06 1.36 -12.39
CA LEU A 13 -6.06 1.25 -11.33
C LEU A 13 -4.77 1.99 -11.68
N LYS A 14 -4.29 1.86 -12.92
CA LYS A 14 -3.10 2.56 -13.42
C LYS A 14 -3.23 4.08 -13.32
N ASP A 15 -4.35 4.60 -13.78
CA ASP A 15 -4.62 6.04 -13.79
C ASP A 15 -4.74 6.58 -12.35
N ARG A 16 -5.42 5.83 -11.47
CA ARG A 16 -5.54 6.17 -10.04
C ARG A 16 -4.19 6.26 -9.36
N GLU A 17 -3.31 5.29 -9.61
CA GLU A 17 -1.99 5.22 -8.99
C GLU A 17 -0.92 6.06 -9.72
N GLY A 18 -1.24 6.66 -10.87
CA GLY A 18 -0.30 7.42 -11.68
C GLY A 18 0.95 6.62 -12.08
N THR A 19 0.77 5.36 -12.44
CA THR A 19 1.87 4.41 -12.67
C THR A 19 1.90 3.86 -14.10
N VAL A 20 2.79 2.90 -14.36
CA VAL A 20 2.98 2.27 -15.68
C VAL A 20 2.56 0.81 -15.65
N ASP A 21 2.26 0.23 -16.81
CA ASP A 21 1.70 -1.14 -16.92
C ASP A 21 2.56 -2.21 -16.23
N LYS A 22 3.89 -2.06 -16.22
CA LYS A 22 4.80 -3.00 -15.53
C LYS A 22 4.57 -3.11 -14.02
N ASN A 23 3.91 -2.12 -13.41
CA ASN A 23 3.60 -2.11 -11.98
C ASN A 23 2.16 -2.56 -11.72
N ILE A 24 1.37 -2.87 -12.76
CA ILE A 24 0.01 -3.37 -12.63
C ILE A 24 0.04 -4.89 -12.77
N HIS A 25 -0.38 -5.56 -11.71
CA HIS A 25 -0.44 -7.02 -11.65
C HIS A 25 -1.88 -7.47 -11.55
N SER A 26 -2.13 -8.68 -12.04
CA SER A 26 -3.43 -9.33 -11.93
C SER A 26 -3.28 -10.84 -11.84
N VAL A 27 -4.32 -11.48 -11.32
CA VAL A 27 -4.51 -12.92 -11.43
C VAL A 27 -6.01 -13.22 -11.56
N LEU A 28 -6.36 -14.14 -12.46
CA LEU A 28 -7.71 -14.71 -12.53
C LEU A 28 -7.82 -15.93 -11.62
N THR A 29 -9.01 -16.16 -11.08
CA THR A 29 -9.28 -17.30 -10.19
C THR A 29 -9.06 -18.66 -10.85
N ASN A 30 -9.23 -18.73 -12.17
CA ASN A 30 -8.98 -19.93 -12.99
C ASN A 30 -7.61 -19.94 -13.69
N GLU A 31 -6.73 -18.96 -13.44
CA GLU A 31 -5.39 -18.89 -14.05
C GLU A 31 -4.46 -19.98 -13.49
N THR A 32 -3.73 -20.64 -14.39
CA THR A 32 -2.60 -21.50 -14.03
C THR A 32 -1.35 -20.63 -13.89
N THR A 33 -0.66 -20.74 -12.75
CA THR A 33 0.53 -19.95 -12.46
C THR A 33 1.47 -20.71 -11.54
N GLU A 34 2.78 -20.54 -11.75
CA GLU A 34 3.85 -21.05 -10.88
C GLU A 34 4.32 -19.99 -9.88
N ASP A 35 3.83 -18.75 -10.01
CA ASP A 35 4.16 -17.66 -9.09
C ASP A 35 3.49 -17.88 -7.73
N GLN A 36 4.30 -17.90 -6.67
CA GLN A 36 3.84 -18.18 -5.31
C GLN A 36 2.88 -17.10 -4.79
N VAL A 37 3.13 -15.83 -5.11
CA VAL A 37 2.28 -14.71 -4.70
C VAL A 37 0.93 -14.81 -5.39
N LYS A 38 0.92 -15.03 -6.70
CA LYS A 38 -0.32 -15.25 -7.45
C LYS A 38 -1.09 -16.46 -6.94
N THR A 39 -0.40 -17.54 -6.55
CA THR A 39 -1.03 -18.73 -5.98
C THR A 39 -1.74 -18.42 -4.66
N ILE A 40 -1.10 -17.68 -3.75
CA ILE A 40 -1.71 -17.24 -2.48
C ILE A 40 -2.95 -16.39 -2.74
N ILE A 41 -2.85 -15.41 -3.64
CA ILE A 41 -3.96 -14.52 -3.99
C ILE A 41 -5.10 -15.33 -4.62
N LYS A 42 -4.80 -16.26 -5.52
CA LYS A 42 -5.79 -17.13 -6.17
C LYS A 42 -6.56 -17.97 -5.15
N ASN A 43 -5.88 -18.57 -4.17
CA ASN A 43 -6.53 -19.31 -3.10
C ASN A 43 -7.45 -18.41 -2.27
N TRP A 44 -7.04 -17.18 -2.00
CA TRP A 44 -7.89 -16.18 -1.35
C TRP A 44 -9.11 -15.81 -2.21
N LEU A 45 -8.96 -15.65 -3.53
CA LEU A 45 -10.08 -15.39 -4.46
C LEU A 45 -11.11 -16.52 -4.44
N LEU A 46 -10.66 -17.78 -4.43
CA LEU A 46 -11.54 -18.95 -4.34
C LEU A 46 -12.38 -18.93 -3.05
N VAL A 47 -11.74 -18.66 -1.90
CA VAL A 47 -12.44 -18.55 -0.61
C VAL A 47 -13.43 -17.38 -0.58
N LYS A 48 -13.15 -16.31 -1.32
CA LYS A 48 -14.00 -15.12 -1.40
C LYS A 48 -15.06 -15.17 -2.51
N GLY A 49 -15.02 -16.16 -3.40
CA GLY A 49 -15.92 -16.24 -4.55
C GLY A 49 -15.73 -15.06 -5.52
N LEU A 50 -14.49 -14.63 -5.73
CA LEU A 50 -14.13 -13.53 -6.63
C LEU A 50 -13.54 -14.07 -7.93
N ASP A 51 -13.72 -13.37 -9.05
CA ASP A 51 -13.22 -13.80 -10.37
C ASP A 51 -11.76 -13.41 -10.64
N ALA A 52 -11.33 -12.27 -10.08
CA ALA A 52 -10.00 -11.71 -10.32
C ALA A 52 -9.53 -10.82 -9.16
N ALA A 53 -8.21 -10.66 -9.06
CA ALA A 53 -7.57 -9.58 -8.31
C ALA A 53 -6.72 -8.73 -9.26
N ILE A 54 -6.73 -7.42 -9.03
CA ILE A 54 -5.77 -6.46 -9.60
C ILE A 54 -5.10 -5.70 -8.47
N TRP A 55 -3.79 -5.47 -8.57
CA TRP A 55 -3.04 -4.72 -7.57
C TRP A 55 -1.83 -4.05 -8.20
N THR A 56 -1.25 -3.08 -7.48
CA THR A 56 -0.08 -2.35 -7.94
C THR A 56 1.17 -2.70 -7.14
N GLY A 57 2.26 -2.98 -7.83
CA GLY A 57 3.60 -3.22 -7.27
C GLY A 57 4.46 -1.96 -7.29
N ILE A 58 4.00 -0.87 -6.68
CA ILE A 58 4.72 0.41 -6.68
C ILE A 58 5.87 0.33 -5.69
N SER A 59 7.06 0.73 -6.12
CA SER A 59 8.23 0.83 -5.24
C SER A 59 8.14 2.05 -4.31
N TYR A 60 9.06 2.12 -3.35
CA TYR A 60 9.16 3.27 -2.46
C TYR A 60 9.53 4.55 -3.24
N GLY A 61 9.27 5.70 -2.64
CA GLY A 61 9.51 6.99 -3.29
C GLY A 61 10.98 7.25 -3.62
N LYS A 62 11.23 8.15 -4.57
CA LYS A 62 12.59 8.56 -4.98
C LYS A 62 13.45 9.07 -3.81
N LYS A 63 12.82 9.66 -2.77
CA LYS A 63 13.52 10.13 -1.55
C LYS A 63 14.25 9.01 -0.80
N THR A 64 13.84 7.76 -0.98
CA THR A 64 14.46 6.59 -0.36
C THR A 64 15.22 5.73 -1.37
N ASN A 65 15.55 6.28 -2.54
CA ASN A 65 16.18 5.55 -3.66
C ASN A 65 15.41 4.27 -4.03
N SER A 66 14.08 4.30 -3.96
CA SER A 66 13.22 3.14 -4.21
C SER A 66 13.43 1.97 -3.23
N LEU A 67 14.11 2.21 -2.11
CA LEU A 67 14.33 1.23 -1.05
C LEU A 67 13.37 1.48 0.11
N ARG A 68 13.07 0.41 0.84
CA ARG A 68 12.31 0.49 2.08
C ARG A 68 13.09 1.33 3.10
N PRO A 69 12.55 2.46 3.60
CA PRO A 69 13.24 3.24 4.61
C PRO A 69 13.31 2.47 5.94
N THR A 70 14.38 2.67 6.70
CA THR A 70 14.46 2.16 8.07
C THR A 70 13.52 2.94 8.98
N VAL A 71 13.18 2.36 10.13
CA VAL A 71 12.35 3.03 11.13
C VAL A 71 13.01 4.34 11.59
N ASP A 72 14.32 4.32 11.87
CA ASP A 72 15.05 5.52 12.30
C ASP A 72 15.08 6.61 11.23
N TYR A 73 15.20 6.23 9.95
CA TYR A 73 15.09 7.18 8.85
C TYR A 73 13.73 7.89 8.85
N VAL A 74 12.64 7.12 9.05
CA VAL A 74 11.28 7.69 9.11
C VAL A 74 11.14 8.64 10.30
N ILE A 75 11.61 8.26 11.49
CA ILE A 75 11.55 9.13 12.67
C ILE A 75 12.33 10.43 12.45
N ASN A 76 13.56 10.34 11.93
CA ASN A 76 14.38 11.52 11.64
C ASN A 76 13.74 12.40 10.57
N HIS A 77 13.13 11.81 9.55
CA HIS A 77 12.38 12.56 8.54
C HIS A 77 11.21 13.34 9.16
N LEU A 78 10.41 12.69 10.01
CA LEU A 78 9.27 13.32 10.69
C LEU A 78 9.70 14.43 11.66
N LYS A 79 10.84 14.26 12.36
CA LYS A 79 11.43 15.30 13.23
C LYS A 79 11.85 16.54 12.44
N GLY A 80 12.28 16.38 11.19
CA GLY A 80 12.74 17.47 10.32
C GLY A 80 11.63 18.17 9.53
N LEU A 81 10.36 17.80 9.70
CA LEU A 81 9.25 18.47 9.02
C LEU A 81 8.97 19.85 9.64
N ASP A 82 8.66 20.82 8.78
CA ASP A 82 8.08 22.09 9.20
C ASP A 82 6.67 21.89 9.79
N TYR A 83 6.17 22.93 10.48
CA TYR A 83 4.91 22.85 11.23
C TYR A 83 3.73 22.35 10.38
N GLU A 84 3.55 22.90 9.18
CA GLU A 84 2.43 22.54 8.30
C GLU A 84 2.55 21.09 7.80
N LYS A 85 3.73 20.67 7.34
CA LYS A 85 3.93 19.29 6.89
C LYS A 85 3.84 18.30 8.04
N ARG A 86 4.28 18.68 9.23
CA ARG A 86 4.21 17.84 10.42
C ARG A 86 2.75 17.58 10.81
N LYS A 87 1.89 18.60 10.76
CA LYS A 87 0.45 18.47 11.02
C LYS A 87 -0.23 17.53 10.03
N VAL A 88 0.09 17.67 8.73
CA VAL A 88 -0.44 16.77 7.69
C VAL A 88 0.04 15.33 7.89
N ALA A 89 1.32 15.14 8.27
CA ALA A 89 1.87 13.82 8.55
C ALA A 89 1.19 13.16 9.76
N GLU A 90 1.00 13.91 10.85
CA GLU A 90 0.27 13.46 12.05
C GLU A 90 -1.15 13.03 11.70
N GLU A 91 -1.89 13.87 10.97
CA GLU A 91 -3.25 13.55 10.53
C GLU A 91 -3.28 12.27 9.69
N TYR A 92 -2.38 12.12 8.72
CA TYR A 92 -2.29 10.93 7.88
C TYR A 92 -1.99 9.67 8.70
N ILE A 93 -1.05 9.77 9.66
CA ILE A 93 -0.64 8.63 10.48
C ILE A 93 -1.78 8.22 11.42
N THR A 94 -2.40 9.18 12.10
CA THR A 94 -3.47 8.92 13.07
C THR A 94 -4.78 8.43 12.44
N LYS A 95 -5.06 8.78 11.18
CA LYS A 95 -6.24 8.29 10.45
C LYS A 95 -6.17 6.84 9.97
N ALA A 96 -5.02 6.18 10.09
CA ALA A 96 -4.95 4.80 9.65
C ALA A 96 -5.58 3.85 10.67
N PRO A 97 -6.30 2.81 10.23
CA PRO A 97 -6.95 1.86 11.13
C PRO A 97 -5.97 1.18 12.10
N LYS A 98 -6.40 0.94 13.35
CA LYS A 98 -5.58 0.28 14.38
C LYS A 98 -5.03 -1.09 13.98
N GLN A 99 -5.73 -1.83 13.12
CA GLN A 99 -5.27 -3.12 12.58
C GLN A 99 -3.96 -3.01 11.77
N ILE A 100 -3.64 -1.81 11.27
CA ILE A 100 -2.35 -1.54 10.63
C ILE A 100 -1.32 -1.27 11.72
N ASP A 101 -0.98 -2.31 12.48
CA ASP A 101 -0.01 -2.23 13.56
C ASP A 101 1.36 -2.71 13.06
N THR A 102 2.23 -1.75 12.78
CA THR A 102 3.58 -2.01 12.25
C THR A 102 4.64 -1.47 13.20
N MET A 103 5.85 -2.04 13.16
CA MET A 103 6.99 -1.53 13.91
C MET A 103 7.20 0.00 13.73
N TYR A 104 6.99 0.50 12.52
CA TYR A 104 7.07 1.94 12.21
C TYR A 104 6.04 2.74 13.01
N ARG A 105 4.79 2.30 13.04
CA ARG A 105 3.70 2.99 13.74
C ARG A 105 3.89 2.98 15.25
N ARG A 106 4.26 1.85 15.84
CA ARG A 106 4.61 1.77 17.26
C ARG A 106 5.74 2.73 17.62
N ARG A 107 6.79 2.80 16.80
CA ARG A 107 7.90 3.73 17.02
C ARG A 107 7.46 5.19 16.93
N ILE A 108 6.64 5.53 15.94
CA ILE A 108 6.10 6.89 15.76
C ILE A 108 5.25 7.29 16.96
N GLU A 109 4.37 6.40 17.44
CA GLU A 109 3.56 6.63 18.64
C GLU A 109 4.45 6.86 19.88
N MET A 110 5.49 6.05 20.08
CA MET A 110 6.44 6.25 21.18
C MET A 110 7.19 7.59 21.12
N GLU A 111 7.54 8.09 19.93
CA GLU A 111 8.31 9.33 19.76
C GLU A 111 7.46 10.59 19.79
N PHE A 112 6.23 10.53 19.28
CA PHE A 112 5.41 11.72 19.02
C PHE A 112 4.03 11.69 19.69
N GLY A 113 3.61 10.54 20.23
CA GLY A 113 2.25 10.34 20.77
C GLY A 113 1.17 10.19 19.69
N TRP A 114 1.56 10.03 18.42
CA TRP A 114 0.63 9.92 17.29
C TRP A 114 0.08 8.51 17.16
N SER A 115 -1.05 8.24 17.80
CA SER A 115 -1.75 6.97 17.77
C SER A 115 -2.94 6.99 16.82
N SER A 116 -3.33 5.81 16.34
CA SER A 116 -4.52 5.67 15.48
C SER A 116 -5.79 6.02 16.25
N VAL A 117 -6.57 6.97 15.72
CA VAL A 117 -7.92 7.27 16.19
C VAL A 117 -8.88 6.29 15.51
N GLU A 118 -9.57 5.49 16.33
CA GLU A 118 -10.52 4.42 15.96
C GLU A 118 -9.96 3.04 15.58
#